data_AF-A0A2T7U863-F1
#
_entry.id   AF-A0A2T7U863-F1
#
_cell.length_a   1.000
_cell.length_b   1.000
_cell.length_c   1.000
_cell.angle_alpha   90.00
_cell.angle_beta   90.00
_cell.angle_gamma   90.00
#
_symmetry.space_group_name_H-M   'P 1'
#
loop_
_entity.id
_entity.type
_entity.pdbx_description
1 polymer ?
#
loop_
_entity_poly.entity_id
_entity_poly.type
_entity_poly.pdbx_seq_one_letter_code
_entity_poly.pdbx_strand_id
1 'polypeptide(L)'
;MRDTATLFRNLADALEAGERNFLHDLSEALQTLAKKTGDAACARAARAMNQQSPGRPAMNDTKAIEEALDLFEQGEARSLSQALYRVARRLNPYGDRKSWRSIAERLRRKYAKTKKVSTK
;
A
#
# COMPACT_ATOMS: atom_id res chain seq x y z
N MET A 1 -16.28 18.45 -17.59
CA MET A 1 -16.57 18.38 -16.13
C MET A 1 -17.41 17.14 -15.89
N ARG A 2 -16.93 16.14 -15.14
CA ARG A 2 -17.79 15.00 -14.76
C ARG A 2 -18.81 15.47 -13.72
N ASP A 3 -20.08 15.20 -13.99
CA ASP A 3 -21.19 15.62 -13.16
C ASP A 3 -21.22 14.77 -11.87
N THR A 4 -21.31 15.43 -10.73
CA THR A 4 -21.24 14.78 -9.40
C THR A 4 -22.38 13.79 -9.20
N ALA A 5 -23.55 14.08 -9.79
CA ALA A 5 -24.70 13.19 -9.74
C ALA A 5 -24.45 11.87 -10.50
N THR A 6 -23.64 11.92 -11.57
CA THR A 6 -23.28 10.72 -12.34
C THR A 6 -22.26 9.86 -11.59
N LEU A 7 -21.32 10.49 -10.87
CA LEU A 7 -20.35 9.76 -10.04
C LEU A 7 -21.04 9.01 -8.90
N PHE A 8 -21.99 9.62 -8.20
CA PHE A 8 -22.72 8.94 -7.12
C PHE A 8 -23.61 7.80 -7.62
N ARG A 9 -24.18 7.93 -8.82
CA ARG A 9 -24.99 6.86 -9.44
C ARG A 9 -24.13 5.67 -9.83
N ASN A 10 -23.02 5.92 -10.52
CA ASN A 10 -22.06 4.88 -10.88
C ASN A 10 -21.43 4.20 -9.65
N LEU A 11 -21.25 4.95 -8.56
CA LEU A 11 -20.75 4.42 -7.30
C LEU A 11 -21.77 3.50 -6.62
N ALA A 12 -23.05 3.85 -6.66
CA ALA A 12 -24.13 2.99 -6.16
C ALA A 12 -24.23 1.69 -6.97
N ASP A 13 -24.12 1.78 -8.29
CA ASP A 13 -24.10 0.61 -9.18
C ASP A 13 -22.86 -0.28 -8.93
N ALA A 14 -21.68 0.31 -8.68
CA ALA A 14 -20.46 -0.42 -8.34
C ALA A 14 -20.50 -1.10 -6.96
N LEU A 15 -21.27 -0.56 -6.01
CA LEU A 15 -21.52 -1.16 -4.71
C LEU A 15 -22.37 -2.44 -4.86
N GLU A 16 -23.41 -2.41 -5.70
CA GLU A 16 -24.24 -3.58 -6.00
C GLU A 16 -23.47 -4.65 -6.81
N ALA A 17 -22.53 -4.22 -7.65
CA ALA A 17 -21.71 -5.12 -8.47
C ALA A 17 -20.54 -5.79 -7.71
N GLY A 18 -20.28 -5.42 -6.44
CA GLY A 18 -19.20 -6.01 -5.64
C GLY A 18 -17.79 -5.74 -6.20
N GLU A 19 -17.59 -4.59 -6.83
CA GLU A 19 -16.31 -4.27 -7.49
C GLU A 19 -15.16 -4.04 -6.49
N ARG A 20 -13.98 -4.58 -6.82
CA ARG A 20 -12.79 -4.57 -5.95
C ARG A 20 -12.21 -3.18 -5.64
N ASN A 21 -12.68 -2.12 -6.32
CA ASN A 21 -12.12 -0.76 -6.24
C ASN A 21 -13.06 0.29 -5.61
N PHE A 22 -14.23 -0.12 -5.12
CA PHE A 22 -15.27 0.77 -4.58
C PHE A 22 -14.76 1.82 -3.56
N LEU A 23 -13.86 1.42 -2.65
CA LEU A 23 -13.31 2.33 -1.64
C LEU A 23 -12.46 3.46 -2.22
N HIS A 24 -11.75 3.18 -3.33
CA HIS A 24 -10.96 4.18 -4.02
C HIS A 24 -11.87 5.22 -4.67
N ASP A 25 -12.87 4.75 -5.40
CA ASP A 25 -13.82 5.57 -6.15
C ASP A 25 -14.68 6.44 -5.21
N LEU A 26 -15.11 5.89 -4.07
CA LEU A 26 -15.82 6.64 -3.04
C LEU A 26 -14.95 7.73 -2.42
N SER A 27 -13.66 7.44 -2.18
CA SER A 27 -12.74 8.44 -1.65
C SER A 27 -12.49 9.60 -2.63
N GLU A 28 -12.44 9.32 -3.93
CA GLU A 28 -12.26 10.32 -4.99
C GLU A 28 -13.51 11.19 -5.17
N ALA A 29 -14.70 10.58 -5.08
CA ALA A 29 -15.97 11.29 -5.07
C ALA A 29 -16.08 12.27 -3.89
N LEU A 30 -15.69 11.84 -2.69
CA LEU A 30 -15.69 12.70 -1.49
C LEU A 30 -14.69 13.86 -1.57
N GLN A 31 -13.50 13.65 -2.17
CA GLN A 31 -12.55 14.74 -2.42
C GLN A 31 -13.08 15.74 -3.44
N THR A 32 -13.72 15.25 -4.50
CA THR A 32 -14.32 16.11 -5.53
C THR A 32 -15.45 16.93 -4.96
N LEU A 33 -16.28 16.34 -4.09
CA LEU A 33 -17.35 17.03 -3.41
C LEU A 33 -16.80 18.11 -2.47
N ALA A 34 -15.82 17.79 -1.64
CA ALA A 34 -15.17 18.75 -0.75
C ALA A 34 -14.57 19.95 -1.50
N LYS A 35 -13.98 19.73 -2.67
CA LYS A 35 -13.44 20.82 -3.52
C LYS A 35 -14.54 21.72 -4.10
N LYS A 36 -15.71 21.16 -4.41
CA LYS A 36 -16.83 21.90 -5.00
C LYS A 36 -17.68 22.63 -3.96
N THR A 37 -17.93 22.01 -2.81
CA THR A 37 -18.84 22.55 -1.78
C THR A 37 -18.11 23.26 -0.65
N GLY A 38 -16.79 23.05 -0.51
CA GLY A 38 -16.01 23.55 0.63
C GLY A 38 -16.30 22.81 1.94
N ASP A 39 -17.10 21.73 1.90
CA ASP A 39 -17.53 21.03 3.10
C ASP A 39 -16.38 20.23 3.74
N ALA A 40 -16.00 20.64 4.95
CA ALA A 40 -14.96 20.02 5.75
C ALA A 40 -15.32 18.59 6.22
N ALA A 41 -16.61 18.22 6.26
CA ALA A 41 -17.02 16.85 6.58
C ALA A 41 -16.61 15.88 5.46
N CYS A 42 -16.83 16.26 4.20
CA CYS A 42 -16.43 15.48 3.02
C CYS A 42 -14.91 15.30 2.94
N ALA A 43 -14.15 16.36 3.21
CA ALA A 43 -12.68 16.30 3.26
C ALA A 43 -12.18 15.36 4.38
N ARG A 44 -12.82 15.38 5.55
CA ARG A 44 -12.48 14.50 6.67
C ARG A 44 -12.81 13.04 6.38
N ALA A 45 -13.98 12.76 5.79
CA ALA A 45 -14.37 11.41 5.39
C ALA A 45 -13.39 10.83 4.35
N ALA A 46 -13.05 11.59 3.31
CA ALA A 46 -12.06 11.17 2.32
C ALA A 46 -10.68 10.88 2.94
N ARG A 47 -10.26 11.70 3.92
CA ARG A 47 -9.01 11.48 4.65
C ARG A 47 -9.09 10.25 5.56
N ALA A 48 -10.19 10.05 6.27
CA ALA A 48 -10.38 8.89 7.14
C ALA A 48 -10.38 7.57 6.34
N MET A 49 -10.96 7.57 5.14
CA MET A 49 -10.94 6.42 4.24
C MET A 49 -9.54 6.13 3.67
N ASN A 50 -8.75 7.18 3.41
CA ASN A 50 -7.36 7.04 2.93
C ASN A 50 -6.34 6.85 4.06
N GLN A 51 -6.70 7.16 5.30
CA GLN A 51 -5.88 6.88 6.46
C GLN A 51 -5.87 5.37 6.68
N GLN A 52 -4.72 4.76 6.42
CA GLN A 52 -4.45 3.41 6.92
C GLN A 52 -4.72 3.39 8.42
N SER A 53 -5.55 2.44 8.88
CA SER A 53 -5.85 2.25 10.30
C SER A 53 -4.56 2.25 11.14
N PRO A 54 -4.53 2.93 12.30
CA PRO A 54 -3.42 2.80 13.23
C PRO A 54 -3.38 1.36 13.71
N GLY A 55 -2.38 0.63 13.23
CA GLY A 55 -2.38 -0.83 13.22
C GLY A 55 -2.28 -1.37 11.80
N ARG A 56 -1.22 -0.96 11.08
CA ARG A 56 -0.83 -1.57 9.80
C ARG A 56 -0.90 -3.09 9.98
N PRO A 57 -1.66 -3.85 9.16
CA PRO A 57 -1.66 -5.31 9.25
C PRO A 57 -0.20 -5.75 9.24
N ALA A 58 0.17 -6.64 10.17
CA ALA A 58 1.55 -7.07 10.35
C ALA A 58 2.07 -7.54 9.00
N MET A 59 2.88 -6.69 8.35
CA MET A 59 3.51 -7.02 7.08
C MET A 59 4.22 -8.34 7.33
N ASN A 60 3.87 -9.38 6.58
CA ASN A 60 4.48 -10.68 6.77
C ASN A 60 5.90 -10.60 6.22
N ASP A 61 6.79 -10.03 7.03
CA ASP A 61 8.18 -9.79 6.67
C ASP A 61 8.88 -11.10 6.32
N THR A 62 8.41 -12.24 6.84
CA THR A 62 8.95 -13.57 6.53
C THR A 62 8.73 -13.88 5.06
N LYS A 63 7.50 -13.78 4.56
CA LYS A 63 7.19 -13.96 3.13
C LYS A 63 7.92 -12.96 2.24
N ALA A 64 8.06 -11.72 2.70
CA ALA A 64 8.80 -10.70 1.96
C ALA A 64 10.32 -10.96 1.89
N ILE A 65 10.87 -11.62 2.92
CA ILE A 65 12.27 -12.04 2.92
C ILE A 65 12.45 -13.26 2.01
N GLU A 66 11.54 -14.23 2.05
CA GLU A 66 11.52 -15.38 1.14
C GLU A 66 11.48 -14.93 -0.32
N GLU A 67 10.54 -14.05 -0.69
CA GLU A 67 10.48 -13.49 -2.05
C GLU A 67 11.78 -12.77 -2.45
N ALA A 68 12.41 -12.05 -1.51
CA ALA A 68 13.68 -11.39 -1.78
C ALA A 68 14.86 -12.38 -1.95
N LEU A 69 14.82 -13.53 -1.28
CA LEU A 69 15.79 -14.60 -1.46
C LEU A 69 15.58 -15.28 -2.81
N ASP A 70 14.33 -15.61 -3.15
CA ASP A 70 13.98 -16.20 -4.46
C ASP A 70 14.47 -15.32 -5.61
N LEU A 71 14.21 -14.01 -5.55
CA LEU A 71 14.68 -13.03 -6.55
C LEU A 71 16.22 -12.98 -6.66
N PHE A 72 16.92 -13.23 -5.56
CA PHE A 72 18.37 -13.26 -5.54
C PHE A 72 18.92 -14.59 -6.09
N GLU A 73 18.33 -15.72 -5.70
CA GLU A 73 18.70 -17.06 -6.13
C GLU A 73 18.42 -17.30 -7.62
N GLN A 74 17.32 -16.76 -8.14
CA GLN A 74 16.97 -16.79 -9.57
C GLN A 74 17.84 -15.84 -10.41
N GLY A 75 18.72 -15.04 -9.79
CA GLY A 75 19.58 -14.08 -10.48
C GLY A 75 18.85 -12.83 -10.99
N GLU A 76 17.57 -12.65 -10.68
CA GLU A 76 16.80 -11.46 -11.09
C GLU A 76 17.30 -10.17 -10.43
N ALA A 77 17.90 -10.30 -9.24
CA ALA A 77 18.54 -9.22 -8.50
C ALA A 77 20.05 -9.48 -8.35
N ARG A 78 20.87 -8.46 -8.58
CA ARG A 78 22.35 -8.55 -8.49
C ARG A 78 22.86 -8.74 -7.05
N SER A 79 22.01 -8.46 -6.06
CA SER A 79 22.33 -8.63 -4.64
C SER A 79 21.05 -8.76 -3.83
N LEU A 80 21.15 -9.40 -2.67
CA LEU A 80 20.05 -9.47 -1.70
C LEU A 80 19.53 -8.08 -1.29
N SER A 81 20.40 -7.08 -1.19
CA SER A 81 19.98 -5.70 -0.87
C SER A 81 19.11 -5.09 -1.97
N GLN A 82 19.43 -5.37 -3.24
CA GLN A 82 18.61 -4.95 -4.37
C GLN A 82 17.27 -5.70 -4.40
N ALA A 83 17.28 -7.00 -4.10
CA ALA A 83 16.06 -7.82 -4.02
C ALA A 83 15.10 -7.30 -2.94
N LEU A 84 15.59 -7.10 -1.71
CA LEU A 84 14.83 -6.54 -0.59
C LEU A 84 14.24 -5.16 -0.94
N TYR A 85 15.00 -4.33 -1.66
CA TYR A 85 14.52 -3.02 -2.12
C TYR A 85 13.42 -3.13 -3.19
N ARG A 86 13.50 -4.11 -4.10
CA ARG A 86 12.44 -4.37 -5.08
C ARG A 86 11.16 -4.85 -4.41
N VAL A 87 11.27 -5.78 -3.47
CA VAL A 87 10.12 -6.25 -2.66
C VAL A 87 9.52 -5.08 -1.87
N ALA A 88 10.34 -4.21 -1.27
CA ALA A 88 9.86 -3.02 -0.58
C ALA A 88 9.04 -2.06 -1.46
N ARG A 89 9.40 -1.93 -2.75
CA ARG A 89 8.61 -1.16 -3.74
C ARG A 89 7.28 -1.83 -4.06
N ARG A 90 7.27 -3.16 -4.24
CA ARG A 90 6.04 -3.93 -4.49
C ARG A 90 5.08 -3.86 -3.30
N LEU A 91 5.61 -3.92 -2.08
CA LEU A 91 4.83 -3.85 -0.84
C LEU A 91 4.31 -2.45 -0.52
N ASN A 92 4.91 -1.40 -1.10
CA ASN A 92 4.44 -0.03 -0.94
C ASN A 92 4.55 0.75 -2.26
N PRO A 93 3.70 0.46 -3.26
CA PRO A 93 3.83 1.04 -4.60
C PRO A 93 3.68 2.55 -4.62
N TYR A 94 2.89 3.10 -3.70
CA TYR A 94 2.66 4.54 -3.52
C TYR A 94 3.62 5.20 -2.52
N GLY A 95 4.57 4.44 -1.98
CA GLY A 95 5.59 4.94 -1.07
C GLY A 95 6.60 5.84 -1.77
N ASP A 96 7.28 6.67 -0.99
CA ASP A 96 8.44 7.42 -1.45
C ASP A 96 9.74 6.62 -1.28
N ARG A 97 10.83 7.15 -1.83
CA ARG A 97 12.16 6.52 -1.74
C ARG A 97 12.62 6.30 -0.29
N LYS A 98 12.19 7.15 0.64
CA LYS A 98 12.52 7.05 2.07
C LYS A 98 11.77 5.87 2.70
N SER A 99 10.49 5.72 2.41
CA SER A 99 9.64 4.62 2.86
C SER A 99 10.17 3.28 2.37
N TRP A 100 10.51 3.15 1.07
CA TRP A 100 11.06 1.90 0.53
C TRP A 100 12.38 1.51 1.18
N ARG A 101 13.27 2.48 1.44
CA ARG A 101 14.51 2.23 2.18
C ARG A 101 14.25 1.74 3.59
N SER A 102 13.31 2.37 4.30
CA SER A 102 12.95 1.96 5.66
C SER A 102 12.41 0.53 5.71
N ILE A 103 11.56 0.16 4.75
CA ILE A 103 11.02 -1.20 4.63
C ILE A 103 12.14 -2.20 4.32
N ALA A 104 12.99 -1.92 3.33
CA ALA A 104 14.09 -2.81 2.95
C ALA A 104 15.08 -3.03 4.11
N GLU A 105 15.41 -1.97 4.85
CA GLU A 105 16.29 -2.04 6.03
C GLU A 105 15.66 -2.87 7.15
N ARG A 106 14.34 -2.75 7.37
CA ARG A 106 13.62 -3.57 8.34
C ARG A 106 13.70 -5.05 7.98
N LEU A 107 13.46 -5.40 6.71
CA LEU A 107 13.56 -6.78 6.23
C LEU A 107 14.98 -7.33 6.39
N ARG A 108 16.00 -6.53 6.03
CA ARG A 108 17.42 -6.88 6.22
C ARG A 108 17.75 -7.20 7.67
N ARG A 109 17.32 -6.37 8.62
CA ARG A 109 17.54 -6.60 10.06
C ARG A 109 16.88 -7.87 10.55
N LYS A 110 15.66 -8.14 10.09
CA LYS A 110 14.93 -9.35 10.48
C LYS A 110 15.60 -10.61 9.93
N TYR A 111 16.05 -10.59 8.68
CA TYR A 111 16.86 -11.67 8.09
C TYR A 111 18.18 -11.90 8.83
N ALA A 112 18.88 -10.82 9.20
CA ALA A 112 20.12 -10.95 9.99
C ALA A 112 19.85 -11.57 11.37
N LYS A 113 18.71 -11.26 11.99
CA LYS A 113 18.30 -11.83 13.27
C LYS A 113 17.96 -13.32 13.15
N THR A 114 17.23 -13.75 12.11
CA THR A 114 16.92 -15.16 11.90
C THR A 114 18.17 -15.99 11.63
N LYS A 115 19.11 -15.49 10.81
CA LYS A 115 20.40 -16.16 10.58
C LYS A 115 21.22 -16.35 11.87
N LYS A 116 21.27 -15.33 12.73
CA LYS A 116 22.00 -15.41 14.01
C LYS A 116 21.42 -16.46 14.96
N VAL A 117 20.09 -16.60 15.00
CA VAL A 117 19.42 -17.61 15.84
C VAL A 117 19.66 -19.02 15.30
N SER A 118 19.76 -19.20 13.98
CA SER A 118 20.02 -20.50 13.35
C SER A 118 21.46 -21.01 13.49
N THR A 119 22.40 -20.17 13.95
CA THR A 119 23.83 -20.53 14.06
C THR A 119 24.24 -20.81 15.52
N LYS A 120 23.27 -21.03 16.42
CA LYS A 120 23.50 -21.29 17.85
C LYS A 120 22.85 -22.60 18.24
#